data_AF-J3A6U5-F1
#
_entry.id   AF-J3A6U5-F1
#
_cell.length_a   1.000
_cell.length_b   1.000
_cell.length_c   1.000
_cell.angle_alpha   90.00
_cell.angle_beta   90.00
_cell.angle_gamma   90.00
#
_symmetry.space_group_name_H-M   'P 1'
#
loop_
_entity.id
_entity.type
_entity.pdbx_description
1 polymer ?
#
loop_
_entity_poly.entity_id
_entity_poly.type
_entity_poly.pdbx_seq_one_letter_code
_entity_poly.pdbx_strand_id
1 'polypeptide(L)'
;MLEYCLEKGQITHIHDQKLSKPHTVTLGEDGLYCCNSLEFEVKKDKEAIFRCNGFTRGMEISSDVLFIGQSVTKKITVAHEKDVRHHLNVSLDSGIHVFDRVNKVSMMIPLPDSQPYCLLMVDKKENKIRSTHSSTPS
;
A
#
# COMPACT_ATOMS: atom_id res chain seq x y z
N MET A 1 11.45 0.59 -7.28
CA MET A 1 11.52 1.56 -6.18
C MET A 1 12.95 2.01 -6.03
N LEU A 2 13.16 3.32 -6.18
CA LEU A 2 14.44 3.99 -6.15
C LEU A 2 14.43 4.98 -5.00
N GLU A 3 15.57 5.14 -4.34
CA GLU A 3 15.79 6.18 -3.35
C GLU A 3 16.60 7.30 -4.00
N TYR A 4 16.10 8.53 -3.91
CA TYR A 4 16.74 9.70 -4.47
C TYR A 4 17.04 10.69 -3.34
N CYS A 5 18.32 11.03 -3.17
CA CYS A 5 18.75 12.02 -2.19
C CYS A 5 18.62 13.42 -2.81
N LEU A 6 17.73 14.24 -2.24
CA LEU A 6 17.49 15.60 -2.72
C LEU A 6 18.72 16.50 -2.59
N GLU A 7 19.46 16.39 -1.48
CA GLU A 7 20.68 17.19 -1.24
C GLU A 7 21.80 16.88 -2.24
N LYS A 8 21.99 15.60 -2.55
CA LYS A 8 23.04 15.14 -3.47
C LYS A 8 22.60 15.15 -4.93
N GLY A 9 21.30 15.34 -5.19
CA GLY A 9 20.74 15.31 -6.54
C GLY A 9 20.92 13.98 -7.27
N GLN A 10 21.01 12.85 -6.55
CA GLN A 10 21.31 11.55 -7.15
C GLN A 10 20.54 10.39 -6.52
N ILE A 11 20.40 9.32 -7.29
CA ILE A 11 19.90 8.04 -6.79
C ILE A 11 20.96 7.45 -5.85
N THR A 12 20.57 7.12 -4.63
CA THR A 12 21.45 6.51 -3.62
C THR A 12 21.30 4.99 -3.58
N HIS A 13 20.07 4.50 -3.72
CA HIS A 13 19.76 3.07 -3.61
C HIS A 13 18.66 2.63 -4.57
N ILE A 14 18.71 1.35 -4.93
CA ILE A 14 17.63 0.65 -5.63
C ILE A 14 17.08 -0.41 -4.68
N HIS A 15 15.89 -0.17 -4.14
CA HIS A 15 15.27 -1.05 -3.15
C HIS A 15 14.61 -2.28 -3.80
N ASP A 16 13.91 -2.09 -4.91
CA ASP A 16 13.28 -3.18 -5.66
C ASP A 16 13.13 -2.84 -7.15
N GLN A 17 13.48 -3.75 -8.05
CA GLN A 17 13.33 -3.59 -9.51
C GLN A 17 12.15 -4.38 -10.09
N LYS A 18 11.51 -5.24 -9.29
CA LYS A 18 10.48 -6.19 -9.73
C LYS A 18 9.09 -5.81 -9.19
N LEU A 19 8.75 -4.53 -9.25
CA LEU A 19 7.43 -4.05 -8.86
C LEU A 19 6.53 -3.92 -10.09
N SER A 20 5.27 -4.32 -9.93
CA SER A 20 4.23 -4.41 -10.95
C SER A 20 3.14 -3.38 -10.62
N LYS A 21 3.15 -2.25 -11.35
CA LYS A 21 2.29 -1.07 -11.12
C LYS A 21 2.24 -0.66 -9.63
N PRO A 22 3.37 -0.27 -9.01
CA PRO A 22 3.37 0.18 -7.62
C PRO A 22 2.63 1.51 -7.45
N HIS A 23 1.84 1.66 -6.38
CA HIS A 23 1.02 2.88 -6.17
C HIS A 23 1.29 3.64 -4.88
N THR A 24 1.66 2.97 -3.80
CA THR A 24 1.86 3.61 -2.49
C THR A 24 3.11 3.06 -1.86
N VAL A 25 3.94 3.95 -1.32
CA VAL A 25 5.15 3.62 -0.58
C VAL A 25 5.09 4.35 0.75
N THR A 26 5.38 3.65 1.84
CA THR A 26 5.38 4.21 3.20
C THR A 26 6.59 3.67 3.96
N LEU A 27 7.33 4.53 4.64
CA LEU A 27 8.41 4.12 5.53
C LEU A 27 7.82 3.85 6.93
N GLY A 28 7.90 2.62 7.40
CA GLY A 28 7.61 2.27 8.79
C GLY A 28 8.88 2.25 9.64
N GLU A 29 8.73 2.03 10.95
CA GLU A 29 9.87 1.88 11.87
C GLU A 29 10.76 0.68 11.53
N ASP A 30 10.18 -0.35 10.91
CA ASP A 30 10.80 -1.66 10.71
C ASP A 30 11.12 -1.97 9.25
N GLY A 31 10.87 -1.04 8.32
CA GLY A 31 11.19 -1.22 6.90
C GLY A 31 10.34 -0.40 5.95
N LEU A 32 10.57 -0.60 4.66
CA LEU A 32 9.89 0.14 3.59
C LEU A 32 8.72 -0.66 3.03
N TYR A 33 7.51 -0.12 3.11
CA TYR A 33 6.30 -0.78 2.66
C TYR A 33 5.90 -0.27 1.29
N CYS A 34 5.41 -1.16 0.42
CA CYS A 34 4.96 -0.80 -0.91
C CYS A 34 3.73 -1.62 -1.34
N CYS A 35 2.71 -0.94 -1.85
CA CYS A 35 1.61 -1.57 -2.58
C CYS A 35 2.10 -1.99 -3.98
N ASN A 36 2.30 -3.29 -4.18
CA ASN A 36 2.65 -3.90 -5.47
C ASN A 36 1.37 -4.30 -6.21
N SER A 37 0.65 -3.29 -6.71
CA SER A 37 -0.79 -3.37 -6.88
C SER A 37 -1.28 -4.31 -7.95
N LEU A 38 -0.49 -4.59 -8.99
CA LEU A 38 -0.90 -5.55 -10.02
C LEU A 38 -0.72 -7.02 -9.57
N GLU A 39 0.17 -7.25 -8.61
CA GLU A 39 0.33 -8.56 -7.94
C GLU A 39 -0.62 -8.73 -6.74
N PHE A 40 -1.53 -7.76 -6.52
CA PHE A 40 -2.49 -7.74 -5.40
C PHE A 40 -1.87 -7.95 -4.01
N GLU A 41 -0.65 -7.44 -3.82
CA GLU A 41 0.12 -7.64 -2.59
C GLU A 41 0.69 -6.33 -2.04
N VAL A 42 0.91 -6.32 -0.73
CA VAL A 42 1.78 -5.34 -0.08
C VAL A 42 3.08 -6.03 0.28
N LYS A 43 4.18 -5.38 -0.07
CA LYS A 43 5.53 -5.81 0.25
C LYS A 43 6.10 -4.98 1.38
N LYS A 44 6.85 -5.62 2.27
CA LYS A 44 7.81 -4.99 3.17
C LYS A 44 9.20 -5.31 2.64
N ASP A 45 9.93 -4.28 2.26
CA ASP A 45 11.17 -4.34 1.51
C ASP A 45 10.99 -5.16 0.21
N LYS A 46 11.32 -6.46 0.24
CA LYS A 46 11.19 -7.38 -0.89
C LYS A 46 10.22 -8.52 -0.65
N GLU A 47 9.73 -8.69 0.56
CA GLU A 47 8.86 -9.79 0.95
C GLU A 47 7.40 -9.36 0.93
N ALA A 48 6.53 -10.17 0.34
CA ALA A 48 5.09 -9.95 0.38
C ALA A 48 4.54 -10.32 1.77
N ILE A 49 3.96 -9.33 2.45
CA ILE A 49 3.44 -9.50 3.82
C ILE A 49 1.91 -9.56 3.88
N PHE A 50 1.24 -9.16 2.80
CA PHE A 50 -0.21 -9.18 2.67
C PHE A 50 -0.57 -9.45 1.21
N ARG A 51 -1.63 -10.22 0.98
CA ARG A 51 -2.22 -10.46 -0.34
C ARG A 51 -3.73 -10.33 -0.27
N CYS A 52 -4.32 -9.85 -1.34
CA CYS A 52 -5.76 -9.79 -1.53
C CYS A 52 -6.09 -10.15 -2.98
N ASN A 53 -7.35 -9.95 -3.38
CA ASN A 53 -7.80 -10.27 -4.72
C ASN A 53 -8.05 -8.99 -5.55
N GLY A 54 -7.43 -7.86 -5.21
CA GLY A 54 -7.67 -6.60 -5.90
C GLY A 54 -6.50 -5.64 -5.83
N PHE A 55 -6.60 -4.55 -6.58
CA PHE A 55 -5.53 -3.54 -6.64
C PHE A 55 -5.35 -2.86 -5.28
N THR A 56 -4.22 -3.12 -4.62
CA THR A 56 -3.83 -2.46 -3.38
C THR A 56 -3.41 -1.02 -3.67
N ARG A 57 -3.97 -0.04 -2.96
CA ARG A 57 -3.66 1.39 -3.09
C ARG A 57 -3.97 2.11 -1.79
N GLY A 58 -3.19 3.13 -1.46
CA GLY A 58 -3.36 3.83 -0.19
C GLY A 58 -2.99 2.92 0.97
N MET A 59 -2.14 3.40 1.86
CA MET A 59 -1.64 2.58 2.96
C MET A 59 -1.27 3.46 4.12
N GLU A 60 -1.61 3.00 5.31
CA GLU A 60 -1.24 3.66 6.56
C GLU A 60 -0.91 2.61 7.63
N ILE A 61 0.09 2.91 8.46
CA ILE A 61 0.62 1.99 9.47
C ILE A 61 0.27 2.58 10.84
N SER A 62 -0.42 1.80 11.67
CA SER A 62 -0.73 2.19 13.06
C SER A 62 -0.41 1.04 14.00
N SER A 63 0.74 1.12 14.66
CA SER A 63 1.23 0.03 15.53
C SER A 63 1.17 -1.29 14.79
N ASP A 64 0.55 -2.35 15.33
CA ASP A 64 0.50 -3.67 14.70
C ASP A 64 -0.49 -3.80 13.55
N VAL A 65 -1.24 -2.75 13.22
CA VAL A 65 -2.27 -2.76 12.18
C VAL A 65 -1.80 -2.03 10.94
N LEU A 66 -2.01 -2.67 9.78
CA LEU A 66 -1.81 -2.10 8.47
C LEU A 66 -3.17 -1.85 7.81
N PHE A 67 -3.43 -0.60 7.45
CA PHE A 67 -4.60 -0.22 6.67
C PHE A 67 -4.20 -0.17 5.20
N ILE A 68 -4.92 -0.90 4.35
CA ILE A 68 -4.58 -1.04 2.92
C ILE A 68 -5.84 -0.83 2.11
N GLY A 69 -5.87 0.19 1.27
CA GLY A 69 -7.01 0.39 0.40
C GLY A 69 -7.01 -0.64 -0.75
N GLN A 70 -8.20 -1.01 -1.18
CA GLN A 70 -8.45 -1.75 -2.40
C GLN A 70 -9.34 -0.89 -3.30
N SER A 71 -8.90 -0.65 -4.54
CA SER A 71 -9.71 0.08 -5.52
C SER A 71 -10.59 -0.84 -6.33
N VAL A 72 -11.75 -0.33 -6.78
CA VAL A 72 -12.58 -1.02 -7.78
C VAL A 72 -11.75 -1.28 -9.05
N THR A 73 -11.68 -2.54 -9.45
CA THR A 73 -11.06 -2.94 -10.72
C THR A 73 -12.07 -2.75 -11.86
N LYS A 74 -12.38 -1.49 -12.20
CA LYS A 74 -13.51 -1.11 -13.09
C LYS A 74 -13.47 -1.74 -14.49
N LYS A 75 -12.28 -2.10 -14.97
CA LYS A 75 -12.09 -2.81 -16.23
C LYS A 75 -10.88 -3.72 -16.12
N ILE A 76 -11.09 -5.00 -15.84
CA ILE A 76 -10.17 -6.02 -16.33
C ILE A 76 -10.35 -6.03 -17.86
N THR A 77 -9.72 -5.10 -18.56
CA THR A 77 -9.65 -5.11 -20.03
C THR A 77 -8.76 -6.26 -20.50
N VAL A 78 -8.79 -6.62 -21.78
CA VAL A 78 -7.88 -7.61 -22.40
C VAL A 78 -6.39 -7.34 -22.08
N ALA A 79 -6.01 -6.07 -21.86
CA ALA A 79 -4.66 -5.71 -21.40
C ALA A 79 -4.44 -6.08 -19.93
N HIS A 80 -5.40 -5.80 -19.04
CA HIS A 80 -5.36 -6.25 -17.66
C HIS A 80 -5.48 -7.76 -17.52
N GLU A 81 -6.26 -8.47 -18.35
CA GLU A 81 -6.31 -9.94 -18.34
C GLU A 81 -4.92 -10.54 -18.50
N LYS A 82 -4.10 -10.02 -19.42
CA LYS A 82 -2.71 -10.47 -19.56
C LYS A 82 -1.88 -10.22 -18.30
N ASP A 83 -2.12 -9.08 -17.65
CA ASP A 83 -1.41 -8.65 -16.45
C ASP A 83 -1.87 -9.39 -15.17
N VAL A 84 -3.11 -9.89 -15.12
CA VAL A 84 -3.68 -10.62 -13.96
C VAL A 84 -3.87 -12.13 -14.19
N ARG A 85 -3.32 -12.67 -15.29
CA ARG A 85 -3.44 -14.10 -15.69
C ARG A 85 -3.04 -15.11 -14.62
N HIS A 86 -2.20 -14.71 -13.68
CA HIS A 86 -1.72 -15.58 -12.60
C HIS A 86 -2.64 -15.58 -11.37
N HIS A 87 -3.65 -14.70 -11.32
CA HIS A 87 -4.63 -14.65 -10.24
C HIS A 87 -5.82 -15.55 -10.56
N LEU A 88 -6.12 -16.47 -9.66
CA LEU A 88 -7.25 -17.41 -9.82
C LEU A 88 -8.61 -16.72 -9.69
N ASN A 89 -8.65 -15.59 -8.98
CA ASN A 89 -9.85 -14.81 -8.72
C ASN A 89 -9.49 -13.33 -8.53
N VAL A 90 -10.42 -12.45 -8.91
CA VAL A 90 -10.27 -10.99 -8.75
C VAL A 90 -11.55 -10.42 -8.14
N SER A 91 -11.42 -9.67 -7.06
CA SER A 91 -12.47 -8.89 -6.42
C SER A 91 -12.68 -7.58 -7.16
N LEU A 92 -13.96 -7.25 -7.39
CA LEU A 92 -14.41 -5.98 -7.94
C LEU A 92 -14.76 -4.97 -6.84
N ASP A 93 -14.65 -5.38 -5.58
CA ASP A 93 -15.01 -4.55 -4.44
C ASP A 93 -13.97 -3.45 -4.23
N SER A 94 -14.40 -2.34 -3.62
CA SER A 94 -13.50 -1.37 -3.02
C SER A 94 -13.69 -1.31 -1.52
N GLY A 95 -12.61 -0.98 -0.82
CA GLY A 95 -12.63 -0.93 0.62
C GLY A 95 -11.27 -0.65 1.22
N ILE A 96 -11.20 -0.76 2.53
CA ILE A 96 -9.96 -0.72 3.30
C ILE A 96 -9.83 -2.06 4.01
N HIS A 97 -8.78 -2.79 3.69
CA HIS A 97 -8.33 -3.92 4.49
C HIS A 97 -7.72 -3.40 5.78
N VAL A 98 -8.20 -3.92 6.90
CA VAL A 98 -7.60 -3.76 8.22
C VAL A 98 -6.86 -5.05 8.51
N PHE A 99 -5.54 -5.03 8.39
CA PHE A 99 -4.68 -6.21 8.54
C PHE A 99 -3.93 -6.19 9.86
N ASP A 100 -4.19 -7.17 10.71
CA ASP A 100 -3.42 -7.43 11.92
C ASP A 100 -2.13 -8.16 11.55
N ARG A 101 -0.99 -7.48 11.70
CA ARG A 101 0.32 -8.00 11.30
C ARG A 101 0.86 -9.07 12.27
N VAL A 102 0.33 -9.15 13.48
CA VAL A 102 0.73 -10.13 14.50
C VAL A 102 -0.03 -11.42 14.29
N ASN A 103 -1.37 -11.33 14.25
CA ASN A 103 -2.24 -12.51 14.14
C ASN A 103 -2.45 -12.96 12.68
N LYS A 104 -1.98 -12.19 11.71
CA LYS A 104 -2.08 -12.48 10.26
C LYS A 104 -3.52 -12.65 9.76
N VAL A 105 -4.44 -11.90 10.35
CA VAL A 105 -5.86 -11.87 9.95
C VAL A 105 -6.22 -10.50 9.41
N SER A 106 -7.18 -10.46 8.49
CA SER A 106 -7.71 -9.21 7.97
C SER A 106 -9.23 -9.23 7.89
N MET A 107 -9.78 -8.02 7.93
CA MET A 107 -11.16 -7.76 7.53
C MET A 107 -11.18 -6.62 6.53
N MET A 108 -12.23 -6.52 5.72
CA MET A 108 -12.41 -5.41 4.79
C MET A 108 -13.58 -4.53 5.23
N ILE A 109 -13.33 -3.23 5.34
CA ILE A 109 -14.36 -2.20 5.47
C ILE A 109 -14.73 -1.78 4.04
N PRO A 110 -15.92 -2.12 3.53
CA PRO A 110 -16.29 -1.76 2.18
C PRO A 110 -16.45 -0.25 2.04
N LEU A 111 -15.99 0.28 0.91
CA LEU A 111 -16.18 1.68 0.52
C LEU A 111 -16.95 1.70 -0.82
N PRO A 112 -17.95 2.58 -0.99
CA PRO A 112 -18.68 2.66 -2.25
C PRO A 112 -17.80 3.27 -3.36
N ASP A 113 -17.68 2.54 -4.47
CA ASP A 113 -17.05 2.90 -5.74
C ASP A 113 -15.82 3.83 -5.64
N SER A 114 -14.83 3.42 -4.86
CA SER A 114 -13.69 4.27 -4.50
C SER A 114 -12.36 3.77 -5.06
N GLN A 115 -11.46 4.72 -5.26
CA GLN A 115 -10.03 4.46 -5.47
C GLN A 115 -9.29 5.11 -4.29
N PRO A 116 -9.05 4.38 -3.19
CA PRO A 116 -8.33 4.94 -2.05
C PRO A 116 -6.88 5.23 -2.45
N TYR A 117 -6.56 6.48 -2.78
CA TYR A 117 -5.21 6.89 -3.16
C TYR A 117 -4.30 7.10 -1.95
N CYS A 118 -4.88 7.58 -0.86
CA CYS A 118 -4.18 7.87 0.39
C CYS A 118 -5.11 7.54 1.55
N LEU A 119 -4.55 6.97 2.60
CA LEU A 119 -5.20 6.77 3.88
C LEU A 119 -4.44 7.63 4.89
N LEU A 120 -5.18 8.30 5.77
CA LEU A 120 -4.64 9.13 6.82
C LEU A 120 -5.41 8.86 8.10
N MET A 121 -4.70 8.54 9.16
CA MET A 121 -5.30 8.41 10.49
C MET A 121 -5.45 9.79 11.13
N VAL A 122 -6.67 10.12 11.55
CA VAL A 122 -6.98 11.37 12.26
C VAL A 122 -7.49 11.05 13.66
N ASP A 123 -6.86 11.64 14.68
CA ASP A 123 -7.38 11.57 16.05
C ASP A 123 -8.49 12.61 16.21
N LYS A 124 -9.69 12.20 16.64
CA LYS A 124 -10.83 13.10 16.85
C LYS A 124 -10.56 14.17 17.92
N LYS A 125 -9.54 14.00 18.76
CA LYS A 125 -9.17 14.97 19.80
C LYS A 125 -8.15 16.02 19.35
N GLU A 126 -7.50 15.85 18.21
CA GLU A 126 -6.53 16.81 17.69
C GLU A 126 -6.89 17.23 16.26
N ASN A 127 -7.21 18.50 16.05
CA ASN A 127 -7.15 19.15 14.73
C ASN A 127 -5.69 19.26 14.21
N LYS A 128 -4.83 18.28 14.50
CA LYS A 128 -3.47 18.18 13.98
C LYS A 128 -3.32 16.87 13.24
N ILE A 129 -3.18 16.99 11.92
CA ILE A 129 -2.76 15.91 11.04
C ILE A 129 -1.41 15.40 11.55
N ARG A 130 -1.37 14.18 12.09
CA ARG A 130 -0.09 13.51 12.36
C ARG A 130 0.46 13.00 11.03
N SER A 131 1.29 13.82 10.40
CA SER A 131 2.23 13.33 9.40
C SER A 131 3.37 12.67 10.17
N THR A 132 3.57 11.38 9.98
CA THR A 132 4.77 10.67 10.44
C THR A 132 5.96 11.02 9.53
N HIS A 133 6.38 12.28 9.57
CA HIS A 133 7.73 12.67 9.23
C HIS A 133 8.38 13.13 10.52
N SER A 134 9.21 12.24 11.09
CA SER A 134 10.08 12.56 12.21
C SER A 134 10.96 13.75 11.82
N SER A 135 10.67 14.93 12.36
CA SER A 135 11.63 16.02 12.42
C SER A 135 12.72 15.62 13.40
N THR A 136 13.92 15.35 12.89
CA THR A 136 15.13 15.20 13.70
C THR A 136 15.42 16.53 14.41
N PRO A 137 15.71 16.53 15.72
CA PRO A 137 16.25 17.71 16.39
C PRO A 137 17.70 17.94 15.93
N SER A 138 17.99 19.22 15.70
CA SER A 138 19.30 19.83 15.45
C SER A 138 20.37 19.53 16.50
#